data_AF-A0A948C4L3-F1
#
_entry.id   AF-A0A948C4L3-F1
#
_cell.length_a   1.000
_cell.length_b   1.000
_cell.length_c   1.000
_cell.angle_alpha   90.00
_cell.angle_beta   90.00
_cell.angle_gamma   90.00
#
_symmetry.space_group_name_H-M   'P 1'
#
loop_
_entity.id
_entity.type
_entity.pdbx_description
1 polymer ?
#
loop_
_entity_poly.entity_id
_entity_poly.type
_entity_poly.pdbx_seq_one_letter_code
_entity_poly.pdbx_strand_id
1 'polypeptide(L)' 'MNPDQFKIDKIAGAYRRGSEKNPMMTRIYGLAFKDKQALKDHIEMIEEAKKRDHRVLGKKL' A
#
# COMPACT_ATOMS: atom_id res chain seq x y z
N MET A 1 15.27 -14.03 -5.71
CA MET A 1 14.81 -12.72 -5.20
C MET A 1 15.37 -12.56 -3.80
N ASN A 2 16.07 -11.47 -3.52
CA ASN A 2 16.50 -11.18 -2.16
C ASN A 2 15.29 -10.67 -1.34
N PRO A 3 15.16 -11.05 -0.06
CA PRO A 3 14.06 -10.58 0.80
C PRO A 3 13.94 -9.05 0.84
N ASP A 4 15.06 -8.36 0.69
CA ASP A 4 15.17 -6.90 0.73
C ASP A 4 14.56 -6.18 -0.49
N GLN A 5 14.07 -6.91 -1.50
CA GLN A 5 13.54 -6.36 -2.76
C GLN A 5 12.01 -6.37 -2.83
N PHE A 6 11.33 -6.85 -1.79
CA PHE A 6 9.87 -6.80 -1.69
C PHE A 6 9.41 -6.37 -0.29
N LYS A 7 8.21 -5.79 -0.20
CA LYS A 7 7.62 -5.37 1.06
C LYS A 7 6.10 -5.57 1.05
N ILE A 8 5.55 -6.09 2.14
CA ILE A 8 4.10 -6.04 2.38
C ILE A 8 3.73 -4.60 2.79
N ASP A 9 2.82 -3.98 2.05
CA ASP A 9 2.48 -2.55 2.20
C ASP A 9 1.24 -2.33 3.08
N LYS A 10 0.09 -2.89 2.67
CA LYS A 10 -1.18 -2.66 3.35
C LYS A 10 -2.12 -3.85 3.26
N ILE A 11 -3.08 -3.88 4.17
CA ILE A 11 -4.18 -4.86 4.20
C ILE A 11 -5.47 -4.13 3.87
N ALA A 12 -6.35 -4.76 3.08
CA ALA A 12 -7.69 -4.26 2.83
C ALA A 12 -8.70 -5.41 2.74
N GLY A 13 -9.98 -5.11 2.95
CA GLY A 13 -11.07 -6.00 2.56
C GLY A 13 -11.30 -5.97 1.05
N ALA A 14 -11.62 -7.12 0.46
CA ALA A 14 -12.05 -7.22 -0.92
C ALA A 14 -13.13 -8.28 -1.06
N TYR A 15 -14.21 -7.95 -1.75
CA TYR A 15 -15.26 -8.93 -2.02
C TYR A 15 -14.91 -9.82 -3.22
N ARG A 16 -15.27 -11.10 -3.13
CA ARG A 16 -15.08 -12.05 -4.24
C ARG A 16 -15.83 -11.54 -5.47
N ARG A 17 -15.14 -11.49 -6.61
CA ARG A 17 -15.65 -10.92 -7.88
C ARG A 17 -16.19 -9.48 -7.75
N GLY A 18 -15.78 -8.73 -6.72
CA GLY A 18 -16.20 -7.35 -6.49
C GLY A 18 -17.65 -7.17 -6.07
N SER A 19 -18.40 -8.24 -5.79
CA SER A 19 -19.80 -8.14 -5.35
C SER A 19 -19.89 -8.20 -3.83
N GLU A 20 -20.46 -7.17 -3.20
CA GLU A 20 -20.70 -7.09 -1.76
C GLU A 20 -21.58 -8.22 -1.19
N LYS A 21 -22.36 -8.90 -2.04
CA LYS A 21 -23.16 -10.07 -1.66
C LYS A 21 -22.32 -11.31 -1.38
N ASN A 22 -21.05 -11.30 -1.80
CA ASN A 22 -20.13 -12.41 -1.61
C ASN A 22 -19.30 -12.24 -0.34
N PRO A 23 -18.64 -13.32 0.15
CA PRO A 23 -17.75 -13.24 1.29
C PRO A 23 -16.66 -12.16 1.14
N MET A 24 -16.41 -11.44 2.22
CA MET A 24 -15.27 -10.53 2.34
C MET A 24 -13.99 -11.35 2.47
N MET A 25 -13.00 -11.06 1.62
CA MET A 25 -11.67 -11.66 1.65
C MET A 25 -10.64 -10.63 2.13
N THR A 26 -9.56 -11.11 2.73
CA THR A 26 -8.42 -10.28 3.10
C THR A 26 -7.49 -10.13 1.89
N ARG A 27 -7.34 -8.90 1.39
CA ARG A 27 -6.38 -8.53 0.35
C ARG A 27 -5.11 -8.00 1.00
N ILE A 28 -3.99 -8.65 0.71
CA ILE A 28 -2.66 -8.22 1.14
C ILE A 28 -1.96 -7.58 -0.07
N TYR A 29 -1.58 -6.32 0.05
CA TYR A 29 -0.82 -5.62 -0.98
C TYR A 29 0.68 -5.79 -0.74
N GLY A 30 1.41 -6.09 -1.80
CA GLY A 30 2.87 -6.17 -1.80
C GLY A 30 3.47 -5.29 -2.88
N LEU A 31 4.67 -4.80 -2.62
CA LEU A 31 5.52 -4.04 -3.53
C LEU A 31 6.74 -4.88 -3.84
N ALA A 32 7.17 -4.94 -5.10
CA ALA A 32 8.35 -5.69 -5.53
C ALA A 32 9.12 -4.90 -6.58
N PHE A 33 10.43 -4.79 -6.39
CA PHE A 33 11.33 -4.04 -7.28
C PHE A 33 12.53 -4.88 -7.70
N LYS A 34 13.24 -4.43 -8.72
CA LYS A 34 14.45 -5.11 -9.22
C LYS A 34 15.63 -5.01 -8.24
N ASP A 35 15.71 -3.93 -7.48
CA ASP A 35 16.75 -3.67 -6.50
C ASP A 35 16.18 -3.01 -5.23
N LYS A 36 17.00 -3.01 -4.17
CA LYS A 36 16.63 -2.50 -2.84
C LYS A 36 16.48 -0.97 -2.83
N GLN A 37 17.25 -0.27 -3.65
CA GLN A 37 17.24 1.19 -3.68
C GLN A 37 15.93 1.71 -4.28
N ALA A 38 15.48 1.13 -5.39
CA ALA A 38 14.20 1.44 -6.01
C ALA A 38 13.01 1.21 -5.09
N LEU A 39 13.04 0.13 -4.28
CA LEU A 39 12.02 -0.10 -3.25
C LEU A 39 12.03 1.01 -2.18
N LYS A 40 13.22 1.41 -1.72
CA LYS A 40 13.39 2.46 -0.71
C LYS A 40 12.88 3.81 -1.21
N ASP A 41 13.30 4.21 -2.41
CA ASP A 41 12.89 5.47 -3.04
C ASP A 41 11.36 5.53 -3.23
N HIS A 42 10.77 4.41 -3.62
CA HIS A 42 9.31 4.32 -3.77
C HIS A 42 8.57 4.44 -2.43
N ILE A 43 9.10 3.83 -1.35
CA ILE A 43 8.52 3.96 -0.01
C ILE A 43 8.59 5.42 0.45
N GLU A 44 9.74 6.09 0.28
CA GLU A 44 9.93 7.50 0.65
C GLU A 44 8.94 8.39 -0.11
N MET A 45 8.76 8.17 -1.40
CA MET A 45 7.76 8.88 -2.22
C MET A 45 6.33 8.70 -1.69
N ILE A 46 5.95 7.48 -1.29
CA ILE A 46 4.62 7.21 -0.73
C ILE A 46 4.44 7.93 0.62
N GLU A 47 5.45 7.94 1.47
CA GLU A 47 5.40 8.65 2.77
C GLU A 47 5.21 10.15 2.59
N GLU A 48 5.93 10.74 1.65
CA GLU A 48 5.78 12.15 1.29
C GLU A 48 4.38 12.46 0.73
N ALA A 49 3.81 11.57 -0.09
CA ALA A 49 2.44 11.72 -0.58
C ALA A 49 1.41 11.66 0.56
N LYS A 50 1.59 10.74 1.53
CA LYS A 50 0.70 10.61 2.70
C LYS A 50 0.68 11.86 3.58
N LYS A 51 1.81 12.56 3.73
CA LYS A 51 1.88 13.83 4.48
C LYS A 51 1.03 14.94 3.84
N ARG A 52 0.77 14.85 2.53
CA ARG A 52 0.02 15.84 1.73
C ARG A 52 -1.45 15.42 1.51
N ASP A 53 -1.91 14.34 2.13
CA ASP A 53 -3.30 13.88 1.99
C ASP A 53 -4.26 14.91 2.62
N HIS A 54 -5.19 15.43 1.81
CA HIS A 54 -6.18 16.42 2.22
C HIS A 54 -7.06 15.95 3.39
N ARG A 55 -7.29 14.64 3.55
CA ARG A 55 -8.08 14.08 4.66
C ARG A 55 -7.31 14.13 5.98
N VAL A 56 -5.98 14.14 5.91
CA VAL A 56 -5.09 14.26 7.08
C VAL A 56 -4.88 15.73 7.41
N LEU A 57 -4.57 16.56 6.40
CA LEU A 57 -4.35 18.00 6.58
C LEU A 57 -5.62 18.71 7.03
N GLY A 58 -6.77 18.40 6.42
CA GLY A 58 -8.06 19.00 6.78
C GLY A 58 -8.60 18.60 8.16
N LYS A 59 -8.02 17.60 8.82
CA LYS A 59 -8.33 17.26 10.23
C LYS A 59 -7.39 17.93 11.23
N LYS A 60 -6.25 18.45 10.77
CA LYS A 60 -5.22 19.09 11.61
C LYS A 60 -5.36 20.61 11.67
N LEU A 61 -6.09 21.20 10.72
CA LEU A 61 -6.45 22.63 10.65
C LEU A 61 -7.86 22.82 11.19
#